data_AF-A0A444ZI21-F1
#
_entry.id   AF-A0A444ZI21-F1
#
_cell.length_a   1.000
_cell.length_b   1.000
_cell.length_c   1.000
_cell.angle_alpha   90.00
_cell.angle_beta   90.00
_cell.angle_gamma   90.00
#
_symmetry.space_group_name_H-M   'P 1'
#
loop_
_entity.id
_entity.type
_entity.pdbx_description
1 polymer ?
#
loop_
_entity_poly.entity_id
_entity_poly.type
_entity_poly.pdbx_seq_one_letter_code
_entity_poly.pdbx_strand_id
1 'polypeptide(L)'
;MAVITDGDRSMSIAIQQVFSEAHHQLCAWHLIRNAIANVCNPRFTSLFRHCMIADFEVEEFEMHWQAMVEECGTSDHEWVKDLYTKKSSWATAYIRGSFFAGIRTTSRCESLHAKLGRFVEKRYGVLEFVTNFQRCVDFLKDNEDELEFHSSYGTPVIQTHFSELEKSGALCYTREIFVRYRESLRWSVRVTIVECIEADDICVYVTQKYRRPDRTWNVT
;
A
#
# COMPACT_ATOMS: atom_id res chain seq x y z
N MET A 1 4.50 -6.38 -11.37
CA MET A 1 3.04 -6.09 -11.27
C MET A 1 2.56 -6.49 -9.89
N ALA A 2 1.49 -5.91 -9.35
CA ALA A 2 0.97 -6.25 -8.02
C ALA A 2 -0.54 -6.53 -8.07
N VAL A 3 -0.99 -7.53 -7.32
CA VAL A 3 -2.41 -7.90 -7.19
C VAL A 3 -2.79 -7.95 -5.73
N ILE A 4 -3.92 -7.35 -5.36
CA ILE A 4 -4.38 -7.25 -3.97
C ILE A 4 -5.74 -7.93 -3.83
N THR A 5 -5.86 -8.91 -2.93
CA THR A 5 -7.15 -9.62 -2.68
C THR A 5 -7.38 -9.90 -1.19
N ASP A 6 -8.55 -10.41 -0.84
CA ASP A 6 -8.98 -10.74 0.53
C ASP A 6 -8.35 -12.04 1.10
N GLY A 7 -7.53 -12.74 0.32
CA GLY A 7 -6.86 -13.97 0.73
C GLY A 7 -7.62 -15.26 0.41
N ASP A 8 -8.68 -15.19 -0.42
CA ASP A 8 -9.33 -16.38 -0.93
C ASP A 8 -8.34 -17.32 -1.64
N ARG A 9 -8.43 -18.62 -1.30
CA ARG A 9 -7.48 -19.63 -1.80
C ARG A 9 -7.59 -19.85 -3.30
N SER A 10 -8.81 -19.82 -3.84
CA SER A 10 -9.06 -20.00 -5.27
C SER A 10 -8.50 -18.82 -6.05
N MET A 11 -8.72 -17.60 -5.56
CA MET A 11 -8.13 -16.39 -6.13
C MET A 11 -6.60 -16.42 -6.09
N SER A 12 -5.99 -16.85 -4.98
CA SER A 12 -4.54 -17.00 -4.86
C SER A 12 -3.96 -17.96 -5.90
N ILE A 13 -4.60 -19.13 -6.10
CA ILE A 13 -4.19 -20.11 -7.12
C ILE A 13 -4.33 -19.53 -8.53
N ALA A 14 -5.47 -18.90 -8.83
CA ALA A 14 -5.73 -18.31 -10.14
C ALA A 14 -4.72 -17.19 -10.46
N ILE A 15 -4.40 -16.33 -9.49
CA ILE A 15 -3.39 -15.27 -9.65
C ILE A 15 -2.03 -15.88 -9.94
N GLN A 16 -1.63 -16.92 -9.21
CA GLN A 16 -0.34 -17.57 -9.45
C GLN A 16 -0.24 -18.21 -10.84
N GLN A 17 -1.36 -18.71 -11.37
CA GLN A 17 -1.41 -19.31 -12.70
C GLN A 17 -1.44 -18.28 -13.84
N VAL A 18 -2.23 -17.21 -13.69
CA VAL A 18 -2.44 -16.21 -14.75
C VAL A 18 -1.41 -15.09 -14.70
N PHE A 19 -0.96 -14.73 -13.50
CA PHE A 19 -0.05 -13.62 -13.21
C PHE A 19 1.12 -14.08 -12.34
N SER A 20 1.89 -15.06 -12.81
CA SER A 20 3.01 -15.67 -12.07
C SER A 20 4.05 -14.65 -11.56
N GLU A 21 4.29 -13.60 -12.34
CA GLU A 21 5.25 -12.52 -12.03
C GLU A 21 4.65 -11.40 -11.15
N ALA A 22 3.37 -11.50 -10.79
CA ALA A 22 2.74 -10.50 -9.94
C ALA A 22 2.96 -10.78 -8.46
N HIS A 23 3.37 -9.76 -7.72
CA HIS A 23 3.41 -9.83 -6.27
C HIS A 23 1.98 -9.82 -5.74
N HIS A 24 1.55 -10.94 -5.15
CA HIS A 24 0.26 -11.04 -4.49
C HIS A 24 0.32 -10.50 -3.06
N GLN A 25 -0.53 -9.52 -2.75
CA GLN A 25 -0.66 -8.94 -1.42
C GLN A 25 -2.09 -9.14 -0.88
N LEU A 26 -2.19 -9.43 0.41
CA LEU A 26 -3.44 -9.50 1.13
C LEU A 26 -3.92 -8.10 1.50
N CYS A 27 -5.21 -7.87 1.31
CA CYS A 27 -5.86 -6.61 1.59
C CYS A 27 -5.86 -6.34 3.11
N ALA A 28 -5.16 -5.27 3.51
CA ALA A 28 -5.09 -4.82 4.89
C ALA A 28 -6.47 -4.69 5.58
N TRP A 29 -7.50 -4.27 4.85
CA TRP A 29 -8.84 -4.08 5.41
C TRP A 29 -9.48 -5.41 5.78
N HIS A 30 -9.40 -6.38 4.87
CA HIS A 30 -9.90 -7.73 5.11
C HIS A 30 -9.12 -8.40 6.24
N LEU A 31 -7.80 -8.24 6.29
CA LEU A 31 -6.99 -8.77 7.39
C LEU A 31 -7.38 -8.19 8.76
N ILE A 32 -7.60 -6.88 8.86
CA ILE A 32 -8.06 -6.25 10.10
C ILE A 32 -9.45 -6.77 10.49
N ARG A 33 -10.37 -6.91 9.52
CA ARG A 33 -11.70 -7.49 9.79
C ARG A 33 -11.61 -8.94 10.25
N ASN A 34 -10.74 -9.73 9.64
CA ASN A 34 -10.51 -11.12 10.03
C ASN A 34 -9.87 -11.20 11.42
N ALA A 35 -8.95 -10.31 11.77
CA ALA A 35 -8.38 -10.22 13.12
C ALA A 35 -9.46 -9.94 14.18
N ILE A 36 -10.37 -9.00 13.90
CA ILE A 36 -11.50 -8.68 14.78
C ILE A 36 -12.41 -9.91 14.96
N ALA A 37 -12.71 -10.62 13.87
CA ALA A 37 -13.62 -11.76 13.90
C ALA A 37 -13.03 -13.03 14.55
N ASN A 38 -11.73 -13.29 14.37
CA ASN A 38 -11.08 -14.51 14.88
C ASN A 38 -10.57 -14.33 16.31
N VAL A 39 -9.92 -13.21 16.62
CA VAL A 39 -9.24 -13.02 17.92
C VAL A 39 -10.13 -12.27 18.91
N CYS A 40 -11.09 -11.47 18.43
CA CYS A 40 -12.04 -10.71 19.26
C CYS A 40 -11.37 -9.82 20.34
N ASN A 41 -10.09 -9.46 20.17
CA ASN A 41 -9.33 -8.63 21.10
C ASN A 41 -8.98 -7.28 20.44
N PRO A 42 -9.51 -6.14 20.93
CA PRO A 42 -9.19 -4.82 20.40
C PRO A 42 -7.71 -4.45 20.50
N ARG A 43 -7.02 -4.91 21.57
CA ARG A 43 -5.60 -4.67 21.79
C ARG A 43 -4.76 -5.36 20.71
N PHE A 44 -5.06 -6.63 20.44
CA PHE A 44 -4.45 -7.39 19.34
C PHE A 44 -4.65 -6.67 18.01
N THR A 45 -5.88 -6.25 17.70
CA THR A 45 -6.19 -5.57 16.43
C THR A 45 -5.40 -4.28 16.24
N SER A 46 -5.20 -3.51 17.31
CA SER A 46 -4.40 -2.27 17.30
C SER A 46 -2.92 -2.56 17.04
N LEU A 47 -2.33 -3.51 17.79
CA LEU A 47 -0.94 -3.91 17.64
C LEU A 47 -0.68 -4.56 16.26
N PHE A 48 -1.62 -5.37 15.78
CA PHE A 48 -1.55 -6.02 14.48
C PHE A 48 -1.57 -4.98 13.35
N ARG A 49 -2.45 -3.98 13.43
CA ARG A 49 -2.45 -2.85 12.47
C ARG A 49 -1.10 -2.14 12.47
N HIS A 50 -0.47 -1.97 13.64
CA HIS A 50 0.86 -1.38 13.72
C HIS A 50 1.91 -2.25 13.03
N CYS A 51 1.97 -3.56 13.33
CA CYS A 51 2.89 -4.51 12.69
C CYS A 51 2.73 -4.56 11.16
N MET A 52 1.51 -4.42 10.67
CA MET A 52 1.22 -4.44 9.24
C MET A 52 1.69 -3.19 8.49
N ILE A 53 1.49 -1.99 9.07
CA ILE A 53 1.64 -0.70 8.35
C ILE A 53 2.93 0.03 8.71
N ALA A 54 3.52 -0.23 9.87
CA ALA A 54 4.72 0.46 10.32
C ALA A 54 5.91 0.23 9.38
N ASP A 55 6.74 1.26 9.25
CA ASP A 55 7.97 1.22 8.45
C ASP A 55 9.10 0.54 9.25
N PHE A 56 8.98 -0.77 9.44
CA PHE A 56 9.92 -1.60 10.18
C PHE A 56 10.92 -2.31 9.26
N GLU A 57 12.17 -2.42 9.71
CA GLU A 57 13.05 -3.49 9.23
C GLU A 57 12.51 -4.87 9.62
N VAL A 58 13.00 -5.93 8.97
CA VAL A 58 12.54 -7.30 9.22
C VAL A 58 12.75 -7.69 10.70
N GLU A 59 13.89 -7.33 11.28
CA GLU A 59 14.21 -7.62 12.68
C GLU A 59 13.28 -6.85 13.64
N GLU A 60 12.98 -5.59 13.32
CA GLU A 60 12.03 -4.77 14.09
C GLU A 60 10.62 -5.38 14.03
N PHE A 61 10.19 -5.82 12.85
CA PHE A 61 8.90 -6.49 12.69
C PHE A 61 8.82 -7.75 13.54
N GLU A 62 9.82 -8.64 13.50
CA GLU A 62 9.81 -9.89 14.26
C GLU A 62 9.72 -9.63 15.77
N MET A 63 10.46 -8.63 16.28
CA MET A 63 10.36 -8.22 17.69
C MET A 63 8.95 -7.74 18.06
N HIS A 64 8.34 -6.86 17.26
CA HIS A 64 7.01 -6.33 17.54
C HIS A 64 5.92 -7.40 17.39
N TRP A 65 6.08 -8.31 16.44
CA TRP A 65 5.17 -9.44 16.24
C TRP A 65 5.19 -10.37 17.45
N GLN A 66 6.37 -10.80 17.91
CA GLN A 66 6.49 -11.67 19.08
C GLN A 66 5.92 -11.01 20.34
N ALA A 67 6.28 -9.74 20.59
CA ALA A 67 5.77 -8.99 21.73
C ALA A 67 4.23 -8.88 21.71
N MET A 68 3.63 -8.65 20.54
CA MET A 68 2.16 -8.63 20.39
C MET A 68 1.53 -9.98 20.69
N VAL A 69 2.11 -11.07 20.17
CA VAL A 69 1.58 -12.43 20.34
C VAL A 69 1.61 -12.85 21.80
N GLU A 70 2.70 -12.55 22.51
CA GLU A 70 2.88 -12.78 23.94
C GLU A 70 1.92 -11.92 24.77
N GLU A 71 1.88 -10.61 24.54
CA GLU A 71 1.00 -9.67 25.27
C GLU A 71 -0.47 -10.07 25.16
N CYS A 72 -0.89 -10.55 23.99
CA CYS A 72 -2.29 -10.95 23.75
C CYS A 72 -2.58 -12.41 24.07
N GLY A 73 -1.60 -13.23 24.46
CA GLY A 73 -1.78 -14.66 24.73
C GLY A 73 -2.25 -15.45 23.51
N THR A 74 -1.81 -15.08 22.31
CA THR A 74 -2.30 -15.64 21.04
C THR A 74 -1.32 -16.62 20.38
N SER A 75 -0.29 -17.06 21.11
CA SER A 75 0.76 -17.96 20.61
C SER A 75 0.21 -19.25 20.03
N ASP A 76 -0.85 -19.80 20.63
CA ASP A 76 -1.46 -21.07 20.21
C ASP A 76 -2.67 -20.93 19.29
N HIS A 77 -3.03 -19.70 18.93
CA HIS A 77 -4.18 -19.45 18.08
C HIS A 77 -3.87 -19.83 16.61
N GLU A 78 -4.56 -20.84 16.06
CA GLU A 78 -4.30 -21.37 14.72
C GLU A 78 -4.32 -20.30 13.62
N TRP A 79 -5.32 -19.41 13.64
CA TRP A 79 -5.41 -18.31 12.69
C TRP A 79 -4.20 -17.35 12.76
N VAL A 80 -3.66 -17.08 13.96
CA VAL A 80 -2.49 -16.21 14.13
C VAL A 80 -1.22 -16.89 13.62
N LYS A 81 -1.09 -18.22 13.82
CA LYS A 81 -0.01 -19.03 13.24
C LYS A 81 -0.07 -19.01 11.71
N ASP A 82 -1.23 -19.28 11.11
CA ASP A 82 -1.42 -19.22 9.65
C ASP A 82 -1.12 -17.83 9.09
N LEU A 83 -1.59 -16.78 9.76
CA LEU A 83 -1.32 -15.39 9.37
C LEU A 83 0.18 -15.09 9.32
N TYR A 84 0.94 -15.56 10.31
CA TYR A 84 2.39 -15.38 10.36
C TYR A 84 3.10 -16.07 9.19
N THR A 85 2.65 -17.26 8.77
CA THR A 85 3.24 -17.95 7.60
C THR A 85 3.13 -17.12 6.32
N LYS A 86 2.11 -16.27 6.23
CA LYS A 86 1.81 -15.41 5.08
C LYS A 86 2.38 -13.98 5.22
N LYS A 87 3.31 -13.73 6.16
CA LYS A 87 3.84 -12.37 6.44
C LYS A 87 4.39 -11.64 5.21
N SER A 88 5.00 -12.36 4.26
CA SER A 88 5.46 -11.80 2.99
C SER A 88 4.34 -11.28 2.08
N SER A 89 3.10 -11.66 2.33
CA SER A 89 1.93 -11.20 1.58
C SER A 89 1.18 -10.06 2.28
N TRP A 90 1.53 -9.64 3.50
CA TRP A 90 0.81 -8.53 4.16
C TRP A 90 1.65 -7.54 4.98
N ALA A 91 2.80 -7.94 5.49
CA ALA A 91 3.61 -7.09 6.35
C ALA A 91 4.46 -6.13 5.51
N THR A 92 4.39 -4.82 5.81
CA THR A 92 5.16 -3.81 5.07
C THR A 92 6.66 -4.10 5.08
N ALA A 93 7.20 -4.62 6.19
CA ALA A 93 8.62 -4.99 6.31
C ALA A 93 9.08 -6.00 5.24
N TYR A 94 8.22 -6.93 4.85
CA TYR A 94 8.56 -8.02 3.91
C TYR A 94 8.20 -7.71 2.46
N ILE A 95 7.29 -6.75 2.24
CA ILE A 95 6.81 -6.38 0.91
C ILE A 95 7.68 -5.24 0.29
N ARG A 96 8.69 -4.76 1.03
CA ARG A 96 9.61 -3.72 0.56
C ARG A 96 10.23 -4.10 -0.79
N GLY A 97 10.29 -3.13 -1.69
CA GLY A 97 10.77 -3.31 -3.07
C GLY A 97 9.67 -3.60 -4.09
N SER A 98 8.47 -3.99 -3.67
CA SER A 98 7.32 -4.14 -4.57
C SER A 98 6.51 -2.84 -4.70
N PHE A 99 6.19 -2.43 -5.93
CA PHE A 99 5.43 -1.21 -6.20
C PHE A 99 3.92 -1.48 -6.26
N PHE A 100 3.16 -0.88 -5.34
CA PHE A 100 1.70 -1.00 -5.25
C PHE A 100 0.96 0.30 -5.60
N ALA A 101 1.63 1.30 -6.21
CA ALA A 101 1.02 2.59 -6.59
C ALA A 101 0.26 3.30 -5.44
N GLY A 102 0.71 3.13 -4.20
CA GLY A 102 0.03 3.68 -3.02
C GLY A 102 -1.26 2.95 -2.61
N ILE A 103 -1.60 1.83 -3.25
CA ILE A 103 -2.66 0.90 -2.85
C ILE A 103 -2.10 0.01 -1.73
N ARG A 104 -1.76 0.61 -0.58
CA ARG A 104 -1.24 -0.11 0.60
C ARG A 104 -2.25 -0.14 1.74
N THR A 105 -3.15 0.83 1.76
CA THR A 105 -4.04 1.11 2.88
C THR A 105 -5.48 0.81 2.52
N THR A 106 -6.24 0.47 3.55
CA THR A 106 -7.69 0.28 3.52
C THR A 106 -8.43 1.45 2.85
N SER A 107 -7.83 2.65 2.85
CA SER A 107 -8.38 3.90 2.31
C SER A 107 -8.94 3.85 0.89
N ARG A 108 -8.37 3.08 -0.04
CA ARG A 108 -8.92 2.97 -1.41
C ARG A 108 -10.15 2.06 -1.48
N CYS A 109 -10.12 0.94 -0.77
CA CYS A 109 -11.30 0.06 -0.66
C CYS A 109 -12.39 0.74 0.17
N GLU A 110 -12.02 1.45 1.23
CA GLU A 110 -12.93 2.24 2.07
C GLU A 110 -13.52 3.41 1.29
N SER A 111 -12.75 4.12 0.47
CA SER A 111 -13.27 5.22 -0.33
C SER A 111 -14.21 4.72 -1.43
N LEU A 112 -13.87 3.62 -2.10
CA LEU A 112 -14.79 3.00 -3.06
C LEU A 112 -16.06 2.48 -2.37
N HIS A 113 -15.92 1.82 -1.23
CA HIS A 113 -17.06 1.33 -0.45
C HIS A 113 -17.93 2.48 0.06
N ALA A 114 -17.33 3.58 0.53
CA ALA A 114 -18.04 4.77 0.97
C ALA A 114 -18.74 5.46 -0.19
N LYS A 115 -18.09 5.57 -1.37
CA LYS A 115 -18.74 6.08 -2.58
C LYS A 115 -19.93 5.21 -2.95
N LEU A 116 -19.76 3.89 -3.05
CA LEU A 116 -20.84 2.94 -3.33
C LEU A 116 -21.97 3.01 -2.31
N GLY A 117 -21.65 3.13 -1.02
CA GLY A 117 -22.61 3.25 0.07
C GLY A 117 -23.47 4.54 0.01
N ARG A 118 -23.09 5.55 -0.77
CA ARG A 118 -23.93 6.73 -1.06
C ARG A 118 -25.01 6.46 -2.10
N PHE A 119 -24.84 5.42 -2.92
CA PHE A 119 -25.76 5.07 -4.01
C PHE A 119 -26.53 3.79 -3.74
N VAL A 120 -26.04 2.90 -2.88
CA VAL A 120 -26.60 1.56 -2.69
C VAL A 120 -26.97 1.32 -1.23
N GLU A 121 -28.20 0.87 -1.00
CA GLU A 121 -28.68 0.43 0.31
C GLU A 121 -28.97 -1.07 0.35
N LYS A 122 -28.83 -1.68 1.54
CA LYS A 122 -29.03 -3.11 1.76
C LYS A 122 -30.45 -3.62 1.44
N ARG A 123 -31.44 -2.72 1.32
CA ARG A 123 -32.86 -3.06 1.12
C ARG A 123 -33.31 -2.97 -0.34
N TYR A 124 -32.42 -2.58 -1.26
CA TYR A 124 -32.79 -2.42 -2.66
C TYR A 124 -33.07 -3.76 -3.34
N GLY A 125 -34.11 -3.78 -4.18
CA GLY A 125 -34.33 -4.87 -5.12
C GLY A 125 -33.23 -4.88 -6.19
N VAL A 126 -33.08 -6.01 -6.91
CA VAL A 126 -32.01 -6.17 -7.93
C VAL A 126 -32.04 -5.05 -8.98
N LEU A 127 -33.22 -4.65 -9.45
CA LEU A 127 -33.36 -3.60 -10.45
C LEU A 127 -32.90 -2.22 -9.91
N GLU A 128 -33.28 -1.91 -8.67
CA GLU A 128 -32.88 -0.66 -8.00
C GLU A 128 -31.38 -0.64 -7.72
N PHE A 129 -30.81 -1.79 -7.33
CA PHE A 129 -29.37 -1.96 -7.18
C PHE A 129 -28.65 -1.68 -8.49
N VAL A 130 -29.02 -2.34 -9.59
CA VAL A 130 -28.34 -2.17 -10.89
C VAL A 130 -28.44 -0.72 -11.38
N THR A 131 -29.64 -0.12 -11.24
CA THR A 131 -29.86 1.27 -11.66
C THR A 131 -28.98 2.25 -10.87
N ASN A 132 -28.94 2.12 -9.55
CA ASN A 132 -28.14 3.02 -8.71
C ASN A 132 -26.63 2.72 -8.79
N PHE A 133 -26.25 1.46 -9.01
CA PHE A 133 -24.88 1.10 -9.31
C PHE A 133 -24.40 1.76 -10.60
N GLN A 134 -25.21 1.74 -11.66
CA GLN A 134 -24.87 2.44 -12.91
C GLN A 134 -24.69 3.94 -12.68
N ARG A 135 -25.58 4.59 -11.92
CA ARG A 135 -25.41 6.01 -11.54
C ARG A 135 -24.12 6.26 -10.79
N CYS A 136 -23.70 5.35 -9.91
CA CYS A 136 -22.42 5.45 -9.23
C CYS A 136 -21.25 5.37 -10.22
N VAL A 137 -21.32 4.46 -11.20
CA VAL A 137 -20.32 4.34 -12.27
C VAL A 137 -20.24 5.61 -13.10
N ASP A 138 -21.39 6.17 -13.51
CA ASP A 138 -21.44 7.40 -14.30
C ASP A 138 -20.84 8.58 -13.52
N PHE A 139 -21.21 8.73 -12.24
CA PHE A 139 -20.60 9.73 -11.35
C PHE A 139 -19.07 9.56 -11.21
N LEU A 140 -18.57 8.32 -11.16
CA LEU A 140 -17.13 8.06 -11.09
C LEU A 140 -16.41 8.47 -12.37
N LYS A 141 -17.03 8.23 -13.54
CA LYS A 141 -16.49 8.63 -14.85
C LYS A 141 -16.47 10.14 -15.02
N ASP A 142 -17.57 10.81 -14.71
CA ASP A 142 -17.65 12.28 -14.81
C ASP A 142 -16.54 12.95 -13.96
N ASN A 143 -16.31 12.41 -12.76
CA ASN A 143 -15.24 12.90 -11.88
C ASN A 143 -13.84 12.52 -12.39
N GLU A 144 -13.67 11.43 -13.13
CA GLU A 144 -12.41 11.09 -13.80
C GLU A 144 -12.12 12.05 -14.95
N ASP A 145 -13.11 12.33 -15.79
CA ASP A 145 -13.01 13.26 -16.92
C ASP A 145 -12.65 14.68 -16.44
N GLU A 146 -13.28 15.16 -15.35
CA GLU A 146 -12.96 16.45 -14.74
C GLU A 146 -11.51 16.50 -14.22
N LEU A 147 -11.03 15.42 -13.60
CA LEU A 147 -9.65 15.32 -13.11
C LEU A 147 -8.64 15.25 -14.26
N GLU A 148 -8.95 14.53 -15.34
CA GLU A 148 -8.12 14.46 -16.54
C GLU A 148 -8.01 15.83 -17.23
N PHE A 149 -9.13 16.54 -17.34
CA PHE A 149 -9.16 17.92 -17.82
C PHE A 149 -8.25 18.82 -16.97
N HIS A 150 -8.43 18.83 -15.64
CA HIS A 150 -7.58 19.64 -14.76
C HIS A 150 -6.10 19.24 -14.80
N SER A 151 -5.80 17.97 -15.04
CA SER A 151 -4.42 17.49 -15.19
C SER A 151 -3.78 17.99 -16.48
N SER A 152 -4.56 18.18 -17.55
CA SER A 152 -4.07 18.56 -18.88
C SER A 152 -3.81 20.06 -19.03
N TYR A 153 -4.55 20.91 -18.31
CA TYR A 153 -4.54 22.36 -18.55
C TYR A 153 -3.81 23.20 -17.49
N GLY A 154 -3.32 22.60 -16.41
CA GLY A 154 -2.65 23.33 -15.35
C GLY A 154 -1.16 23.00 -15.23
N THR A 155 -0.29 23.97 -15.54
CA THR A 155 1.14 23.84 -15.22
C THR A 155 1.33 23.84 -13.70
N PRO A 156 1.98 22.83 -13.12
CA PRO A 156 2.22 22.81 -11.69
C PRO A 156 3.26 23.85 -11.28
N VAL A 157 3.04 24.50 -10.13
CA VAL A 157 4.06 25.37 -9.52
C VAL A 157 5.16 24.52 -8.90
N ILE A 158 6.41 24.78 -9.29
CA ILE A 158 7.60 24.12 -8.74
C ILE A 158 7.82 24.58 -7.30
N GLN A 159 8.07 23.66 -6.37
CA GLN A 159 8.16 23.98 -4.94
C GLN A 159 9.39 23.40 -4.22
N THR A 160 10.22 22.63 -4.90
CA THR A 160 11.45 22.04 -4.35
C THR A 160 12.69 22.61 -5.04
N HIS A 161 13.86 22.33 -4.49
CA HIS A 161 15.15 22.68 -5.09
C HIS A 161 15.48 21.83 -6.35
N PHE A 162 14.66 20.84 -6.68
CA PHE A 162 14.86 19.94 -7.82
C PHE A 162 13.98 20.33 -9.01
N SER A 163 14.17 21.55 -9.55
CA SER A 163 13.29 22.12 -10.57
C SER A 163 13.15 21.25 -11.82
N GLU A 164 14.25 20.67 -12.30
CA GLU A 164 14.24 19.84 -13.52
C GLU A 164 13.51 18.51 -13.30
N LEU A 165 13.69 17.90 -12.12
CA LEU A 165 12.97 16.68 -11.75
C LEU A 165 11.47 16.92 -11.58
N GLU A 166 11.08 18.07 -11.03
CA GLU A 166 9.66 18.44 -10.93
C GLU A 166 9.04 18.73 -12.30
N LYS A 167 9.73 19.45 -13.19
CA LYS A 167 9.25 19.68 -14.57
C LYS A 167 9.07 18.37 -15.31
N SER A 168 10.05 17.47 -15.24
CA SER A 168 9.95 16.13 -15.85
C SER A 168 8.78 15.35 -15.25
N GLY A 169 8.65 15.33 -13.92
CA GLY A 169 7.56 14.64 -13.24
C GLY A 169 6.19 15.19 -13.62
N ALA A 170 6.05 16.51 -13.79
CA ALA A 170 4.81 17.15 -14.21
C ALA A 170 4.37 16.78 -15.62
N LEU A 171 5.32 16.47 -16.51
CA LEU A 171 5.04 16.02 -17.87
C LEU A 171 4.68 14.52 -17.94
N CYS A 172 5.26 13.71 -17.05
CA CYS A 172 5.08 12.26 -17.07
C CYS A 172 3.89 11.77 -16.23
N TYR A 173 3.47 12.54 -15.22
CA TYR A 173 2.46 12.11 -14.25
C TYR A 173 1.20 12.94 -14.33
N THR A 174 0.05 12.29 -14.07
CA THR A 174 -1.19 13.01 -13.76
C THR A 174 -0.97 13.90 -12.54
N ARG A 175 -1.76 14.96 -12.43
CA ARG A 175 -1.58 15.97 -11.36
C ARG A 175 -1.64 15.38 -9.94
N GLU A 176 -2.51 14.40 -9.72
CA GLU A 176 -2.62 13.65 -8.46
C GLU A 176 -1.32 12.89 -8.14
N ILE A 177 -0.75 12.17 -9.12
CA ILE A 177 0.49 11.43 -8.95
C ILE A 177 1.68 12.38 -8.81
N PHE A 178 1.69 13.49 -9.54
CA PHE A 178 2.74 14.49 -9.46
C PHE A 178 2.88 15.09 -8.05
N VAL A 179 1.77 15.36 -7.37
CA VAL A 179 1.79 15.82 -5.96
C VAL A 179 2.49 14.80 -5.06
N ARG A 180 2.21 13.50 -5.23
CA ARG A 180 2.85 12.42 -4.45
C ARG A 180 4.33 12.29 -4.78
N TYR A 181 4.68 12.36 -6.06
CA TYR A 181 6.07 12.36 -6.52
C TYR A 181 6.87 13.52 -5.91
N ARG A 182 6.29 14.72 -5.87
CA ARG A 182 6.91 15.88 -5.24
C ARG A 182 7.13 15.69 -3.74
N GLU A 183 6.16 15.13 -3.04
CA GLU A 183 6.36 14.76 -1.64
C GLU A 183 7.55 13.81 -1.51
N SER A 184 7.64 12.76 -2.33
CA SER A 184 8.79 11.85 -2.33
C SER A 184 10.12 12.58 -2.58
N LEU A 185 10.18 13.58 -3.47
CA LEU A 185 11.36 14.43 -3.66
C LEU A 185 11.70 15.27 -2.42
N ARG A 186 10.72 15.71 -1.65
CA ARG A 186 10.99 16.41 -0.36
C ARG A 186 11.60 15.46 0.66
N TRP A 187 11.17 14.20 0.66
CA TRP A 187 11.71 13.17 1.55
C TRP A 187 13.10 12.70 1.13
N SER A 188 13.45 12.75 -0.17
CA SER A 188 14.76 12.28 -0.66
C SER A 188 15.93 13.08 -0.07
N VAL A 189 15.73 14.35 0.29
CA VAL A 189 16.73 15.18 0.98
C VAL A 189 17.15 14.59 2.34
N ARG A 190 16.36 13.67 2.91
CA ARG A 190 16.66 12.97 4.17
C ARG A 190 17.48 11.70 3.96
N VAL A 191 17.83 11.37 2.72
CA VAL A 191 18.64 10.22 2.36
C VAL A 191 19.94 10.72 1.74
N THR A 192 21.06 10.25 2.28
CA THR A 192 22.40 10.57 1.78
C THR A 192 23.00 9.33 1.15
N ILE A 193 23.60 9.47 -0.03
CA ILE A 193 24.42 8.42 -0.62
C ILE A 193 25.79 8.48 0.06
N VAL A 194 26.17 7.38 0.70
CA VAL A 194 27.43 7.25 1.43
C VAL A 194 28.52 6.68 0.50
N GLU A 195 28.13 5.75 -0.37
CA GLU A 195 29.04 5.06 -1.29
C GLU A 195 28.27 4.64 -2.56
N CYS A 196 28.93 4.62 -3.74
CA CYS A 196 28.47 3.84 -4.90
C CYS A 196 29.52 2.77 -5.15
N ILE A 197 29.07 1.53 -5.23
CA ILE A 197 29.88 0.36 -5.56
C ILE A 197 29.52 0.00 -6.99
N GLU A 198 30.44 0.22 -7.91
CA GLU A 198 30.30 -0.21 -9.31
C GLU A 198 30.69 -1.69 -9.41
N ALA A 199 29.75 -2.53 -9.86
CA ALA A 199 29.97 -3.94 -10.14
C ALA A 199 29.47 -4.25 -11.55
N ASP A 200 30.40 -4.51 -12.47
CA ASP A 200 30.18 -4.81 -13.90
C ASP A 200 29.12 -3.92 -14.59
N ASP A 201 27.84 -4.30 -14.57
CA ASP A 201 26.71 -3.60 -15.21
C ASP A 201 25.73 -2.91 -14.22
N ILE A 202 26.07 -2.87 -12.92
CA ILE A 202 25.18 -2.40 -11.85
C ILE A 202 25.96 -1.46 -10.90
N CYS A 203 25.47 -0.23 -10.65
CA CYS A 203 25.92 0.56 -9.49
C CYS A 203 24.98 0.27 -8.31
N VAL A 204 25.57 -0.16 -7.21
CA VAL A 204 24.90 -0.30 -5.92
C VAL A 204 25.17 0.96 -5.11
N TYR A 205 24.14 1.73 -4.80
CA TYR A 205 24.23 2.88 -3.92
C TYR A 205 24.01 2.46 -2.47
N VAL A 206 25.02 2.68 -1.63
CA VAL A 206 24.89 2.57 -0.18
C VAL A 206 24.33 3.89 0.34
N THR A 207 23.14 3.83 0.92
CA THR A 207 22.41 5.01 1.39
C THR A 207 22.20 5.00 2.89
N GLN A 208 22.04 6.17 3.48
CA GLN A 208 21.83 6.38 4.91
C GLN A 208 20.72 7.41 5.13
N LYS A 209 19.87 7.21 6.14
CA LYS A 209 18.80 8.15 6.50
C LYS A 209 19.32 9.13 7.55
N TYR A 210 19.01 10.43 7.40
CA TYR A 210 19.49 11.52 8.29
C TYR A 210 19.26 11.28 9.79
N ARG A 211 18.22 10.52 10.19
CA ARG A 211 17.92 10.20 11.60
C ARG A 211 18.30 8.78 12.04
N ARG A 212 18.96 8.01 11.17
CA ARG A 212 19.45 6.64 11.44
C ARG A 212 20.85 6.46 10.84
N PRO A 213 21.86 7.17 11.35
CA PRO A 213 23.22 7.10 10.80
C PRO A 213 23.91 5.76 11.09
N ASP A 214 23.43 5.00 12.06
CA ASP A 214 23.92 3.67 12.39
C ASP A 214 23.51 2.59 11.37
N ARG A 215 22.60 2.91 10.43
CA ARG A 215 22.09 1.97 9.44
C ARG A 215 22.35 2.43 8.01
N THR A 216 22.76 1.48 7.18
CA THR A 216 22.95 1.66 5.74
C THR A 216 22.06 0.69 4.97
N TRP A 217 21.65 1.09 3.77
CA TRP A 217 20.84 0.27 2.87
C TRP A 217 21.45 0.29 1.47
N ASN A 218 21.54 -0.88 0.86
CA ASN A 218 22.00 -1.04 -0.51
C ASN A 218 20.82 -0.90 -1.46
N VAL A 219 20.93 0.01 -2.43
CA VAL A 219 19.92 0.29 -3.44
C VAL A 219 20.57 0.08 -4.81
N THR A 220 19.91 -0.67 -5.68
CA THR A 220 20.34 -0.97 -7.05
C THR A 220 19.51 -0.23 -8.07
#